data_AF-A0A353R175-F1
#
_entry.id   AF-A0A353R175-F1
#
_cell.length_a   1.000
_cell.length_b   1.000
_cell.length_c   1.000
_cell.angle_alpha   90.00
_cell.angle_beta   90.00
_cell.angle_gamma   90.00
#
_symmetry.space_group_name_H-M   'P 1'
#
loop_
_entity.id
_entity.type
_entity.pdbx_description
1 polymer ?
#
loop_
_entity_poly.entity_id
_entity_poly.type
_entity_poly.pdbx_seq_one_letter_code
_entity_poly.pdbx_strand_id
1 'polypeptide(L)'
;ADLVAPLGAPVPIAPVKGQMLLFEAAPGLIGHVVLKGDRYALARRDGRVLFGSTVESAGFDKQPDPAIGQQLREAAVALIPALAEAHLAAHWAGLRPGSPDGIPIIGRHPQVANLWLNAGHYRNGVLLAPASAELL
;
A
#
# COMPACT_ATOMS: atom_id res chain seq x y z
N ALA A 1 0.15 3.79 17.55
CA ALA A 1 -0.87 4.09 18.57
C ALA A 1 -0.29 4.86 19.76
N ASP A 2 1.00 4.66 20.04
CA ASP A 2 1.65 5.07 21.29
C ASP A 2 1.69 6.59 21.54
N LEU A 3 1.65 7.41 20.48
CA LEU A 3 1.70 8.88 20.62
C LEU A 3 0.49 9.45 21.38
N VAL A 4 -0.69 8.86 21.22
CA VAL A 4 -1.96 9.36 21.80
C VAL A 4 -2.50 8.46 22.90
N ALA A 5 -1.92 7.28 23.09
CA ALA A 5 -2.30 6.36 24.16
C ALA A 5 -2.25 6.99 25.56
N PRO A 6 -1.24 7.83 25.93
CA PRO A 6 -1.21 8.51 27.23
C PRO A 6 -2.36 9.51 27.45
N LEU A 7 -3.07 9.92 26.39
CA LEU A 7 -4.16 10.89 26.44
C LEU A 7 -5.54 10.24 26.58
N GLY A 8 -5.61 8.90 26.75
CA GLY A 8 -6.87 8.19 27.00
C GLY A 8 -7.71 7.89 25.75
N ALA A 9 -7.19 8.12 24.54
CA ALA A 9 -7.83 7.72 23.28
C ALA A 9 -6.90 6.83 22.45
N PRO A 10 -6.83 5.52 22.75
CA PRO A 10 -6.02 4.60 21.97
C PRO A 10 -6.54 4.54 20.53
N VAL A 11 -5.61 4.63 19.57
CA VAL A 11 -5.92 4.57 18.14
C VAL A 11 -5.53 3.17 17.62
N PRO A 12 -6.50 2.30 17.30
CA PRO A 12 -6.26 0.89 16.94
C PRO A 12 -5.78 0.74 15.48
N ILE A 13 -4.72 1.45 15.11
CA ILE A 13 -4.09 1.35 13.79
C ILE A 13 -2.95 0.33 13.86
N ALA A 14 -3.04 -0.71 13.05
CA ALA A 14 -2.02 -1.74 12.91
C ALA A 14 -1.33 -1.67 11.54
N PRO A 15 -0.02 -1.94 11.46
CA PRO A 15 0.67 -2.03 10.18
C PRO A 15 0.27 -3.30 9.43
N VAL A 16 -0.05 -3.15 8.14
CA VAL A 16 -0.30 -4.26 7.23
C VAL A 16 0.74 -4.20 6.11
N LYS A 17 1.66 -5.17 6.10
CA LYS A 17 2.76 -5.22 5.15
C LYS A 17 2.24 -5.58 3.77
N GLY A 18 2.78 -4.93 2.75
CA GLY A 18 2.52 -5.23 1.35
C GLY A 18 3.77 -5.10 0.52
N GLN A 19 4.13 -6.18 -0.16
CA GLN A 19 5.30 -6.29 -1.01
C GLN A 19 4.94 -6.00 -2.47
N MET A 20 5.86 -5.36 -3.19
CA MET A 20 5.68 -4.89 -4.57
C MET A 20 6.91 -5.23 -5.40
N LEU A 21 6.69 -5.42 -6.71
CA LEU A 21 7.73 -5.53 -7.72
C LEU A 21 7.63 -4.39 -8.73
N LEU A 22 8.77 -3.90 -9.20
CA LEU A 22 8.85 -2.95 -10.31
C LEU A 22 9.67 -3.57 -11.43
N PHE A 23 9.04 -3.76 -12.59
CA PHE A 23 9.67 -4.29 -13.78
C PHE A 23 10.13 -3.14 -14.69
N GLU A 24 11.34 -3.28 -15.21
CA GLU A 24 11.76 -2.52 -16.39
C GLU A 24 11.07 -3.11 -17.60
N ALA A 25 10.20 -2.32 -18.20
CA ALA A 25 9.38 -2.72 -19.34
C ALA A 25 9.46 -1.64 -20.43
N ALA A 26 8.78 -1.87 -21.54
CA ALA A 26 8.67 -0.89 -22.60
C ALA A 26 7.48 0.06 -22.35
N PRO A 27 7.60 1.37 -22.69
CA PRO A 27 6.47 2.26 -22.76
C PRO A 27 5.31 1.65 -23.56
N GLY A 28 4.11 1.68 -22.99
CA GLY A 28 2.90 1.15 -23.62
C GLY A 28 2.70 -0.36 -23.50
N LEU A 29 3.58 -1.10 -22.80
CA LEU A 29 3.39 -2.56 -22.59
C LEU A 29 2.00 -2.88 -22.01
N ILE A 30 1.56 -2.06 -21.05
CA ILE A 30 0.17 -1.99 -20.62
C ILE A 30 -0.30 -0.53 -20.68
N GLY A 31 -1.51 -0.31 -21.19
CA GLY A 31 -2.08 1.04 -21.34
C GLY A 31 -2.96 1.48 -20.16
N HIS A 32 -3.35 0.54 -19.29
CA HIS A 32 -4.31 0.76 -18.20
C HIS A 32 -3.90 -0.01 -16.96
N VAL A 33 -4.50 0.35 -15.83
CA VAL A 33 -4.44 -0.47 -14.62
C VAL A 33 -5.12 -1.82 -14.89
N VAL A 34 -4.42 -2.91 -14.62
CA VAL A 34 -4.98 -4.26 -14.72
C VAL A 34 -5.24 -4.77 -13.31
N LEU A 35 -6.45 -5.21 -13.02
CA LEU A 35 -6.85 -5.79 -11.73
C LEU A 35 -7.13 -7.28 -11.89
N LYS A 36 -6.59 -8.10 -10.99
CA LYS A 36 -6.91 -9.53 -10.88
C LYS A 36 -6.95 -9.93 -9.42
N GLY A 37 -8.15 -10.13 -8.89
CA GLY A 37 -8.37 -10.42 -7.48
C GLY A 37 -7.89 -9.26 -6.59
N ASP A 38 -6.99 -9.57 -5.66
CA ASP A 38 -6.37 -8.62 -4.73
C ASP A 38 -5.11 -7.91 -5.29
N ARG A 39 -4.71 -8.27 -6.51
CA ARG A 39 -3.49 -7.76 -7.17
C ARG A 39 -3.80 -6.84 -8.34
N TYR A 40 -2.85 -5.97 -8.64
CA TYR A 40 -2.91 -5.03 -9.73
C TYR A 40 -1.55 -4.82 -10.39
N ALA A 41 -1.59 -4.49 -11.68
CA ALA A 41 -0.47 -3.94 -12.43
C ALA A 41 -0.74 -2.46 -12.76
N LEU A 42 0.20 -1.56 -12.46
CA LEU A 42 0.12 -0.15 -12.85
C LEU A 42 1.10 0.14 -13.99
N ALA A 43 0.56 0.71 -15.07
CA ALA A 43 1.34 1.35 -16.13
C ALA A 43 1.93 2.66 -15.61
N ARG A 44 3.26 2.80 -15.58
CA ARG A 44 3.91 4.08 -15.28
C ARG A 44 4.25 4.82 -16.56
N ARG A 45 4.24 6.15 -16.49
CA ARG A 45 4.60 7.04 -17.62
C ARG A 45 6.05 6.86 -18.08
N ASP A 46 6.93 6.36 -17.20
CA ASP A 46 8.33 6.07 -17.51
C ASP A 46 8.54 4.68 -18.15
N GLY A 47 7.46 4.01 -18.55
CA GLY A 47 7.49 2.69 -19.21
C GLY A 47 7.63 1.51 -18.26
N ARG A 48 7.86 1.73 -16.97
CA ARG A 48 7.93 0.64 -15.98
C ARG A 48 6.55 0.11 -15.62
N VAL A 49 6.50 -1.15 -15.22
CA VAL A 49 5.27 -1.80 -14.72
C VAL A 49 5.44 -2.12 -13.25
N LEU A 50 4.57 -1.54 -12.42
CA LEU A 50 4.47 -1.88 -11.00
C LEU A 50 3.50 -3.05 -10.85
N PHE A 51 3.86 -4.09 -10.12
CA PHE A 51 2.97 -5.21 -9.80
C PHE A 51 2.94 -5.49 -8.30
N GLY A 52 1.76 -5.76 -7.78
CA GLY A 52 1.58 -6.16 -6.40
C GLY A 52 0.10 -6.16 -5.99
N SER A 53 -0.22 -6.30 -4.72
CA SER A 53 0.70 -6.48 -3.60
C SER A 53 0.31 -7.69 -2.77
N THR A 54 1.17 -8.08 -1.84
CA THR A 54 0.74 -8.93 -0.70
C THR A 54 -0.02 -8.15 0.36
N VAL A 55 -0.65 -8.91 1.26
CA VAL A 55 -1.30 -8.45 2.49
C VAL A 55 -0.81 -9.36 3.61
N GLU A 56 0.05 -8.84 4.47
CA GLU A 56 0.77 -9.63 5.49
C GLU A 56 0.65 -8.99 6.88
N SER A 57 0.41 -9.84 7.88
CA SER A 57 0.49 -9.46 9.29
C SER A 57 1.91 -9.72 9.81
N ALA A 58 2.81 -8.76 9.60
CA ALA A 58 4.24 -8.86 9.93
C ALA A 58 4.72 -7.76 10.91
N GLY A 59 3.80 -7.08 11.59
CA GLY A 59 4.14 -5.93 12.42
C GLY A 59 4.80 -4.82 11.60
N PHE A 60 5.88 -4.23 12.15
CA PHE A 60 6.61 -3.15 11.51
C PHE A 60 7.78 -3.62 10.62
N ASP A 61 7.89 -4.92 10.36
CA ASP A 61 8.91 -5.43 9.45
C ASP A 61 8.65 -4.97 8.00
N LYS A 62 9.67 -4.33 7.41
CA LYS A 62 9.66 -3.86 6.02
C LYS A 62 10.65 -4.60 5.13
N GLN A 63 11.30 -5.65 5.63
CA GLN A 63 12.22 -6.43 4.81
C GLN A 63 11.44 -7.22 3.75
N PRO A 64 11.71 -7.01 2.46
CA PRO A 64 11.11 -7.83 1.42
C PRO A 64 11.58 -9.29 1.54
N ASP A 65 10.67 -10.24 1.36
CA ASP A 65 10.96 -11.67 1.39
C ASP A 65 11.21 -12.18 -0.05
N PRO A 66 12.42 -12.65 -0.39
CA PRO A 66 12.75 -13.13 -1.72
C PRO A 66 11.80 -14.21 -2.26
N ALA A 67 11.29 -15.10 -1.40
CA ALA A 67 10.36 -16.15 -1.82
C ALA A 67 9.00 -15.56 -2.23
N ILE A 68 8.52 -14.55 -1.50
CA ILE A 68 7.32 -13.78 -1.87
C ILE A 68 7.56 -12.97 -3.15
N GLY A 69 8.77 -12.42 -3.32
CA GLY A 69 9.17 -11.76 -4.57
C GLY A 69 9.04 -12.69 -5.77
N GLN A 70 9.50 -13.94 -5.65
CA GLN A 70 9.37 -14.94 -6.71
C GLN A 70 7.90 -15.26 -7.02
N GLN A 71 7.05 -15.46 -6.00
CA GLN A 71 5.61 -15.69 -6.19
C GLN A 71 4.89 -14.51 -6.85
N LEU A 72 5.27 -13.28 -6.51
CA LEU A 72 4.76 -12.08 -7.16
C LEU A 72 5.20 -12.02 -8.63
N ARG A 73 6.45 -12.41 -8.94
CA ARG A 73 6.95 -12.47 -10.32
C ARG A 73 6.17 -13.48 -11.14
N GLU A 74 5.97 -14.69 -10.64
CA GLU A 74 5.18 -15.74 -11.30
C GLU A 74 3.75 -15.26 -11.59
N ALA A 75 3.11 -14.61 -10.63
CA ALA A 75 1.78 -14.06 -10.83
C ALA A 75 1.74 -12.88 -11.81
N ALA A 76 2.77 -12.04 -11.82
CA ALA A 76 2.90 -10.95 -12.79
C ALA A 76 3.03 -11.50 -14.21
N VAL A 77 3.89 -12.51 -14.42
CA VAL A 77 4.10 -13.17 -15.71
C VAL A 77 2.85 -13.92 -16.17
N ALA A 78 2.15 -14.60 -15.25
CA ALA A 78 0.89 -15.25 -15.58
C ALA A 78 -0.22 -14.26 -16.00
N LEU A 79 -0.15 -13.00 -15.56
CA LEU A 79 -1.08 -11.94 -15.95
C LEU A 79 -0.62 -11.21 -17.23
N ILE A 80 0.68 -10.96 -17.36
CA ILE A 80 1.32 -10.21 -18.44
C ILE A 80 2.56 -11.01 -18.89
N PRO A 81 2.41 -11.97 -19.83
CA PRO A 81 3.50 -12.89 -20.21
C PRO A 81 4.78 -12.20 -20.68
N ALA A 82 4.65 -11.01 -21.29
CA ALA A 82 5.78 -10.20 -21.72
C ALA A 82 6.72 -9.75 -20.58
N LEU A 83 6.29 -9.83 -19.31
CA LEU A 83 7.16 -9.55 -18.15
C LEU A 83 8.14 -10.69 -17.83
N ALA A 84 8.05 -11.86 -18.49
CA ALA A 84 8.95 -12.98 -18.25
C ALA A 84 10.42 -12.58 -18.45
N GLU A 85 10.69 -11.85 -19.54
CA GLU A 85 12.01 -11.38 -19.96
C GLU A 85 12.36 -10.00 -19.36
N ALA A 86 11.45 -9.38 -18.61
CA ALA A 86 11.67 -8.07 -18.02
C ALA A 86 12.65 -8.14 -16.84
N HIS A 87 13.57 -7.17 -16.80
CA HIS A 87 14.45 -6.98 -15.64
C HIS A 87 13.65 -6.47 -14.45
N LEU A 88 14.01 -6.93 -13.25
CA LEU A 88 13.38 -6.47 -12.01
C LEU A 88 14.16 -5.29 -11.45
N ALA A 89 13.64 -4.07 -11.62
CA ALA A 89 14.26 -2.85 -11.11
C ALA A 89 14.25 -2.77 -9.58
N ALA A 90 13.18 -3.25 -8.93
CA ALA A 90 13.06 -3.17 -7.48
C ALA A 90 12.05 -4.18 -6.90
N HIS A 91 12.31 -4.55 -5.65
CA HIS A 91 11.41 -5.28 -4.75
C HIS A 91 11.45 -4.61 -3.38
N TRP A 92 10.29 -4.22 -2.84
CA TRP A 92 10.19 -3.57 -1.54
C TRP A 92 8.90 -3.92 -0.82
N ALA A 93 8.83 -3.60 0.47
CA ALA A 93 7.64 -3.67 1.28
C ALA A 93 7.24 -2.29 1.83
N GLY A 94 5.95 -2.00 1.81
CA GLY A 94 5.34 -0.86 2.51
C GLY A 94 4.42 -1.33 3.63
N LEU A 95 4.21 -0.48 4.64
CA LEU A 95 3.26 -0.74 5.73
C LEU A 95 2.04 0.15 5.56
N ARG A 96 0.88 -0.46 5.32
CA ARG A 96 -0.40 0.25 5.28
C ARG A 96 -0.88 0.47 6.72
N PRO A 97 -1.35 1.68 7.08
CA PRO A 97 -1.94 1.92 8.38
C PRO A 97 -3.38 1.41 8.38
N GLY A 98 -3.60 0.14 8.77
CA GLY A 98 -4.91 -0.48 8.83
C GLY A 98 -5.65 -0.10 10.09
N SER A 99 -6.79 0.59 9.96
CA SER A 99 -7.75 0.80 11.04
C SER A 99 -8.78 -0.34 11.12
N PRO A 100 -9.54 -0.47 12.22
CA PRO A 100 -10.65 -1.40 12.31
C PRO A 100 -11.68 -1.08 11.22
N ASP A 101 -12.22 -2.14 10.62
CA ASP A 101 -13.22 -2.06 9.53
C ASP A 101 -12.78 -1.24 8.30
N GLY A 102 -11.51 -0.84 8.21
CA GLY A 102 -10.96 -0.03 7.12
C GLY A 102 -11.41 1.44 7.12
N ILE A 103 -12.00 1.92 8.20
CA ILE A 103 -12.51 3.29 8.32
C ILE A 103 -11.42 4.18 8.95
N PRO A 104 -10.93 5.23 8.27
CA PRO A 104 -9.92 6.12 8.85
C PRO A 104 -10.49 6.95 10.00
N ILE A 105 -9.61 7.32 10.94
CA ILE A 105 -9.93 8.21 12.05
C ILE A 105 -9.57 9.63 11.62
N ILE A 106 -10.58 10.48 11.45
CA ILE A 106 -10.45 11.88 11.03
C ILE A 106 -11.29 12.75 11.96
N GLY A 107 -10.66 13.61 12.75
CA GLY A 107 -11.38 14.55 13.62
C GLY A 107 -10.64 14.91 14.91
N ARG A 108 -11.32 15.67 15.77
CA ARG A 108 -10.80 16.17 17.05
C ARG A 108 -10.68 15.06 18.09
N HIS A 109 -9.66 15.16 18.94
CA HIS A 109 -9.56 14.34 20.14
C HIS A 109 -10.70 14.70 21.11
N PRO A 110 -11.38 13.72 21.74
CA PRO A 110 -12.57 13.97 22.56
C PRO A 110 -12.29 14.82 23.81
N GLN A 111 -11.05 14.81 24.31
CA GLN A 111 -10.67 15.47 25.58
C GLN A 111 -9.63 16.58 25.43
N VAL A 112 -8.97 16.71 24.27
CA VAL A 112 -7.85 17.65 24.08
C VAL A 112 -8.22 18.60 22.95
N ALA A 113 -8.59 19.84 23.31
CA ALA A 113 -9.27 20.77 22.42
C ALA A 113 -8.50 21.14 21.14
N ASN A 114 -7.17 21.14 21.20
CA ASN A 114 -6.28 21.50 20.09
C ASN A 114 -5.60 20.30 19.43
N LEU A 115 -6.08 19.08 19.66
CA LEU A 115 -5.54 17.86 19.06
C LEU A 115 -6.50 17.29 18.01
N TRP A 116 -5.96 16.96 16.85
CA TRP A 116 -6.66 16.33 15.73
C TRP A 116 -5.94 15.07 15.28
N LEU A 117 -6.72 14.12 14.76
CA LEU A 117 -6.23 12.86 14.21
C LEU A 117 -6.66 12.76 12.75
N ASN A 118 -5.75 12.28 11.90
CA ASN A 118 -6.02 11.95 10.50
C ASN A 118 -5.13 10.76 10.13
N ALA A 119 -5.60 9.55 10.41
CA ALA A 119 -4.80 8.32 10.26
C ALA A 119 -5.67 7.09 9.99
N GLY A 120 -5.04 6.00 9.50
CA GLY A 120 -5.71 4.71 9.36
C GLY A 120 -6.31 4.44 7.99
N HIS A 121 -5.90 5.17 6.94
CA HIS A 121 -6.50 5.08 5.60
C HIS A 121 -6.21 3.79 4.83
N TYR A 122 -5.46 2.86 5.40
CA TYR A 122 -5.14 1.55 4.81
C TYR A 122 -4.68 1.62 3.34
N ARG A 123 -5.55 1.25 2.38
CA ARG A 123 -5.26 1.23 0.92
C ARG A 123 -5.64 2.51 0.20
N ASN A 124 -6.34 3.43 0.87
CA ASN A 124 -7.01 4.56 0.25
C ASN A 124 -6.37 5.91 0.63
N GLY A 125 -5.21 5.92 1.29
CA GLY A 125 -4.57 7.16 1.76
C GLY A 125 -4.29 8.18 0.64
N VAL A 126 -3.82 7.72 -0.52
CA VAL A 126 -3.58 8.62 -1.67
C VAL A 126 -4.89 9.14 -2.26
N LEU A 127 -5.89 8.27 -2.41
CA LEU A 127 -7.20 8.61 -2.97
C LEU A 127 -7.96 9.60 -2.08
N LEU A 128 -7.95 9.37 -0.77
CA LEU A 128 -8.72 10.13 0.21
C LEU A 128 -7.98 11.35 0.75
N ALA A 129 -6.70 11.56 0.40
CA ALA A 129 -5.90 12.65 0.96
C ALA A 129 -6.57 14.03 0.82
N PRO A 130 -7.11 14.45 -0.36
CA PRO A 130 -7.75 15.76 -0.49
C PRO A 130 -8.98 15.90 0.41
N ALA A 131 -9.91 14.95 0.33
CA ALA A 131 -11.13 14.97 1.15
C ALA A 131 -10.83 14.89 2.65
N SER A 132 -9.82 14.11 3.04
CA SER A 132 -9.40 14.01 4.45
C SER A 132 -8.83 15.33 4.97
N ALA A 133 -8.18 16.12 4.11
CA ALA A 133 -7.68 17.44 4.47
C ALA A 133 -8.81 18.48 4.62
N GLU A 134 -9.87 18.39 3.80
CA GLU A 134 -11.04 19.27 3.91
C GLU A 134 -11.85 19.06 5.20
N LEU A 135 -11.75 17.87 5.81
CA LEU A 135 -12.43 17.53 7.06
C LEU A 135 -11.71 18.03 8.34
N LEU A 136 -10.49 18.55 8.21
CA LEU A 136 -9.68 19.08 9.31
C LEU A 136 -9.84 20.61 9.42
#